data_AF-A0A1G9WV02-F1
#
_entry.id   AF-A0A1G9WV02-F1
#
_cell.length_a   1.000
_cell.length_b   1.000
_cell.length_c   1.000
_cell.angle_alpha   90.00
_cell.angle_beta   90.00
_cell.angle_gamma   90.00
#
_symmetry.space_group_name_H-M   'P 1'
#
loop_
_entity.id
_entity.type
_entity.pdbx_description
1 polymer ?
#
loop_
_entity_poly.entity_id
_entity_poly.type
_entity_poly.pdbx_seq_one_letter_code
_entity_poly.pdbx_strand_id
1 'polypeptide(L)'
;MPKKGITGHDEWVVTEALATALVALEQLEPTQQSQQQMDDIRKMLAAKCQPGTFNLHLAQAKCRLFPNGDRGDIYREYGFEDREV
;
A
#
# COMPACT_ATOMS: atom_id res chain seq x y z
N MET A 1 4.43 -18.39 -21.69
CA MET A 1 3.79 -17.41 -22.60
C MET A 1 3.03 -16.42 -21.73
N PRO A 2 3.23 -15.09 -21.89
CA PRO A 2 2.45 -14.11 -21.14
C PRO A 2 0.97 -14.21 -21.57
N LYS A 3 0.06 -14.30 -20.60
CA LYS A 3 -1.37 -14.41 -20.87
C LYS A 3 -1.85 -13.10 -21.50
N LYS A 4 -2.48 -13.20 -22.67
CA LYS A 4 -3.05 -12.08 -23.43
C LYS A 4 -3.95 -11.26 -22.49
N GLY A 5 -3.57 -10.01 -22.19
CA GLY A 5 -4.40 -9.06 -21.44
C GLY A 5 -3.98 -8.73 -20.01
N ILE A 6 -2.94 -9.35 -19.45
CA ILE A 6 -2.31 -8.86 -18.20
C ILE A 6 -1.06 -8.08 -18.60
N THR A 7 -1.19 -6.77 -18.67
CA THR A 7 -0.08 -5.83 -18.83
C THR A 7 0.51 -5.53 -17.45
N GLY A 8 1.73 -4.96 -17.38
CA GLY A 8 2.29 -4.50 -16.10
C GLY A 8 1.39 -3.48 -15.37
N HIS A 9 0.42 -2.87 -16.07
CA HIS A 9 -0.60 -2.02 -15.48
C HIS A 9 -1.55 -2.80 -14.54
N ASP A 10 -1.94 -4.01 -14.90
CA ASP A 10 -2.86 -4.82 -14.07
C ASP A 10 -2.19 -5.24 -12.76
N GLU A 11 -0.90 -5.56 -12.80
CA GLU A 11 -0.10 -5.82 -11.60
C GLU A 11 -0.03 -4.58 -10.70
N TRP A 12 0.19 -3.40 -11.28
CA TRP A 12 0.20 -2.14 -10.53
C TRP A 12 -1.16 -1.85 -9.89
N VAL A 13 -2.27 -2.03 -10.61
CA VAL A 13 -3.63 -1.83 -10.08
C VAL A 13 -3.92 -2.76 -8.91
N VAL A 14 -3.54 -4.04 -9.01
CA VAL A 14 -3.73 -5.00 -7.91
C VAL A 14 -2.87 -4.63 -6.70
N THR A 15 -1.63 -4.20 -6.91
CA THR A 15 -0.74 -3.72 -5.84
C THR A 15 -1.34 -2.52 -5.11
N GLU A 16 -1.84 -1.51 -5.84
CA GLU A 16 -2.49 -0.34 -5.23
C GLU A 16 -3.77 -0.72 -4.48
N ALA A 17 -4.57 -1.64 -5.01
CA ALA A 17 -5.80 -2.10 -4.36
C ALA A 17 -5.50 -2.83 -3.04
N LEU A 18 -4.48 -3.69 -3.01
CA LEU A 18 -4.04 -4.39 -1.80
C LEU A 18 -3.49 -3.40 -0.75
N ALA A 19 -2.68 -2.43 -1.16
CA ALA A 19 -2.18 -1.39 -0.29
C ALA A 19 -3.33 -0.55 0.32
N THR A 20 -4.30 -0.17 -0.50
CA THR A 20 -5.51 0.56 -0.06
C THR A 20 -6.32 -0.25 0.93
N ALA A 21 -6.54 -1.54 0.67
CA ALA A 21 -7.26 -2.42 1.58
C ALA A 21 -6.55 -2.56 2.93
N LEU A 22 -5.22 -2.70 2.93
CA LEU A 22 -4.45 -2.81 4.16
C LEU A 22 -4.55 -1.53 5.00
N VAL A 23 -4.30 -0.36 4.38
CA VAL A 23 -4.39 0.93 5.10
C VAL A 23 -5.80 1.15 5.64
N ALA A 24 -6.84 0.84 4.85
CA ALA A 24 -8.22 0.98 5.30
C ALA A 24 -8.54 0.08 6.50
N LEU A 25 -8.06 -1.17 6.52
CA LEU A 25 -8.19 -2.07 7.66
C LEU A 25 -7.48 -1.52 8.90
N GLU A 26 -6.30 -0.91 8.75
CA GLU A 26 -5.56 -0.28 9.86
C GLU A 26 -6.31 0.91 10.49
N GLN A 27 -7.26 1.53 9.78
CA GLN A 27 -8.07 2.63 10.32
C GLN A 27 -9.30 2.16 11.11
N LEU A 28 -9.64 0.87 11.06
CA LEU A 28 -10.77 0.34 11.81
C LEU A 28 -10.44 0.26 13.30
N GLU A 29 -11.47 0.29 14.14
CA GLU A 29 -11.33 -0.01 15.56
C GLU A 29 -10.66 -1.39 15.74
N PRO A 30 -9.77 -1.59 16.73
CA PRO A 30 -9.02 -2.84 16.88
C PRO A 30 -9.88 -4.11 16.93
N THR A 31 -11.10 -4.01 17.45
CA THR A 31 -12.08 -5.12 17.51
C THR A 31 -12.63 -5.53 16.15
N GLN A 32 -12.51 -4.66 15.15
CA GLN A 32 -12.97 -4.87 13.77
C GLN A 32 -11.82 -5.23 12.83
N GLN A 33 -10.56 -5.14 13.30
CA GLN A 33 -9.38 -5.51 12.53
C GLN A 33 -9.22 -7.04 12.50
N SER A 34 -9.40 -7.63 11.33
CA SER A 34 -9.05 -9.04 11.11
C SER A 34 -7.55 -9.18 10.85
N GLN A 35 -6.77 -9.48 11.89
CA GLN A 35 -5.31 -9.65 11.79
C GLN A 35 -4.92 -10.69 10.73
N GLN A 36 -5.68 -11.79 10.64
CA GLN A 36 -5.46 -12.81 9.61
C GLN A 36 -5.59 -12.24 8.19
N GLN A 37 -6.65 -11.46 7.92
CA GLN A 37 -6.83 -10.84 6.60
C GLN A 37 -5.72 -9.83 6.30
N MET A 38 -5.33 -9.02 7.29
CA MET A 38 -4.25 -8.04 7.14
C MET A 38 -2.91 -8.73 6.81
N ASP A 39 -2.59 -9.83 7.49
CA ASP A 39 -1.37 -10.59 7.23
C ASP A 39 -1.36 -11.25 5.85
N ASP A 40 -2.50 -11.77 5.41
CA ASP A 40 -2.64 -12.33 4.07
C ASP A 40 -2.50 -11.24 2.99
N ILE A 41 -3.08 -10.06 3.21
CA ILE A 41 -2.92 -8.90 2.32
C ILE A 41 -1.46 -8.44 2.28
N ARG A 42 -0.77 -8.36 3.44
CA ARG A 42 0.66 -8.02 3.50
C ARG A 42 1.51 -8.99 2.68
N LYS A 43 1.27 -10.30 2.80
CA LYS A 43 1.98 -11.32 2.02
C LYS A 43 1.70 -11.19 0.52
N MET A 44 0.43 -11.00 0.14
CA MET A 44 0.05 -10.82 -1.28
C MET A 44 0.68 -9.56 -1.87
N LEU A 45 0.71 -8.46 -1.11
CA LEU A 45 1.32 -7.21 -1.52
C LEU A 45 2.84 -7.36 -1.67
N ALA A 46 3.52 -7.95 -0.67
CA ALA A 46 4.96 -8.19 -0.72
C ALA A 46 5.39 -9.08 -1.90
N ALA A 47 4.56 -10.06 -2.29
CA ALA A 47 4.81 -10.91 -3.45
C ALA A 47 4.68 -10.19 -4.80
N LYS A 48 3.98 -9.06 -4.85
CA LYS A 48 3.70 -8.28 -6.07
C LYS A 48 4.53 -7.01 -6.18
N CYS A 49 4.95 -6.44 -5.06
CA CYS A 49 5.80 -5.25 -5.05
C CYS A 49 7.17 -5.53 -5.64
N GLN A 50 7.71 -4.54 -6.35
CA GLN A 50 9.14 -4.51 -6.61
C GLN A 50 9.90 -4.35 -5.28
N PRO A 51 11.12 -4.91 -5.16
CA PRO A 51 11.93 -4.74 -3.96
C PRO A 51 12.05 -3.27 -3.57
N GLY A 52 11.68 -2.94 -2.32
CA GLY A 52 11.75 -1.57 -1.79
C GLY A 52 10.56 -0.67 -2.10
N THR A 53 9.55 -1.09 -2.87
CA THR A 53 8.38 -0.24 -3.17
C THR A 53 7.17 -0.46 -2.26
N PHE A 54 7.23 -1.44 -1.36
CA PHE A 54 6.11 -1.79 -0.47
C PHE A 54 5.58 -0.58 0.32
N ASN A 55 6.45 0.12 1.03
CA ASN A 55 6.10 1.31 1.81
C ASN A 55 5.60 2.46 0.93
N LEU A 56 6.08 2.56 -0.31
CA LEU A 56 5.64 3.60 -1.24
C LEU A 56 4.15 3.43 -1.58
N HIS A 57 3.73 2.20 -1.88
CA HIS A 57 2.34 1.89 -2.16
C HIS A 57 1.43 2.14 -0.94
N LEU A 58 1.90 1.84 0.28
CA LEU A 58 1.16 2.16 1.50
C LEU A 58 1.02 3.67 1.73
N ALA A 59 2.11 4.44 1.55
CA ALA A 59 2.09 5.90 1.65
C ALA A 59 1.15 6.53 0.62
N GLN A 60 1.20 6.05 -0.63
CA GLN A 60 0.30 6.50 -1.70
C GLN A 60 -1.16 6.15 -1.38
N ALA A 61 -1.44 4.94 -0.91
CA ALA A 61 -2.76 4.51 -0.48
C ALA A 61 -3.30 5.39 0.67
N LYS A 62 -2.49 5.67 1.69
CA LYS A 62 -2.88 6.53 2.82
C LYS A 62 -3.16 7.96 2.35
N CYS A 63 -2.33 8.52 1.46
CA CYS A 63 -2.62 9.83 0.85
C CYS A 63 -3.96 9.87 0.10
N ARG A 64 -4.33 8.77 -0.59
CA ARG A 64 -5.63 8.68 -1.31
C ARG A 64 -6.81 8.60 -0.34
N LEU A 65 -6.68 7.86 0.76
CA LEU A 65 -7.72 7.72 1.79
C LEU A 65 -7.88 8.99 2.65
N PHE A 66 -6.80 9.76 2.82
CA PHE A 66 -6.76 10.98 3.61
C PHE A 66 -6.35 12.19 2.74
N PRO A 67 -7.20 12.64 1.80
CA PRO A 67 -6.84 13.67 0.82
C PRO A 67 -6.52 15.04 1.43
N ASN A 68 -6.98 15.29 2.67
CA ASN A 68 -6.71 16.51 3.41
C ASN A 68 -5.54 16.38 4.40
N GLY A 69 -4.91 15.21 4.51
CA GLY A 69 -3.75 14.99 5.37
C GLY A 69 -2.49 15.60 4.78
N ASP A 70 -1.53 15.96 5.64
CA ASP A 70 -0.21 16.38 5.18
C ASP A 70 0.51 15.21 4.53
N ARG A 71 0.80 15.34 3.23
CA ARG A 71 1.43 14.26 2.46
C ARG A 71 2.85 14.00 2.94
N GLY A 72 3.60 15.04 3.31
CA GLY A 72 4.96 14.92 3.79
C GLY A 72 5.03 14.10 5.08
N ASP A 73 4.11 14.36 6.02
CA ASP A 73 4.01 13.58 7.25
C ASP A 73 3.61 12.13 6.97
N ILE A 74 2.67 11.88 6.05
CA ILE A 74 2.31 10.52 5.63
C ILE A 74 3.53 9.80 5.03
N TYR A 75 4.27 10.44 4.12
CA TYR A 75 5.47 9.85 3.53
C TYR A 75 6.56 9.57 4.58
N ARG A 76 6.73 10.47 5.56
CA ARG A 76 7.66 10.28 6.68
C ARG A 76 7.29 9.08 7.55
N GLU A 77 6.00 8.87 7.84
CA GLU A 77 5.51 7.69 8.59
C GLU A 77 5.94 6.37 7.94
N TYR A 78 6.04 6.34 6.61
CA TYR A 78 6.47 5.18 5.83
C TYR A 78 7.98 5.15 5.52
N GLY A 79 8.77 6.05 6.12
CA GLY A 79 10.24 6.08 6.02
C GLY A 79 10.78 6.86 4.82
N PHE A 80 9.97 7.69 4.17
CA PHE A 80 10.43 8.63 3.15
C PHE A 80 10.69 9.99 3.79
N GLU A 81 11.85 10.14 4.40
CA GLU A 81 12.36 11.46 4.79
C GLU A 81 13.01 12.13 3.58
N ASP A 82 12.75 13.42 3.38
CA ASP A 82 13.57 14.25 2.50
C ASP A 82 15.00 14.19 3.04
N ARG A 83 15.85 13.37 2.42
CA ARG A 83 17.28 13.54 2.58
C ARG A 83 17.61 14.86 1.91
N GLU A 84 17.81 15.90 2.73
CA GLU A 84 18.51 17.10 2.32
C GLU A 84 19.80 16.67 1.62
N VAL A 85 19.95 17.09 0.35
CA VAL A 85 21.13 16.87 -0.49
C VAL A 85 22.18 17.91 -0.13
#